data_AF-A0A7W4A2K5-F1
#
_entry.id   AF-A0A7W4A2K5-F1
#
_cell.length_a   1.000
_cell.length_b   1.000
_cell.length_c   1.000
_cell.angle_alpha   90.00
_cell.angle_beta   90.00
_cell.angle_gamma   90.00
#
_symmetry.space_group_name_H-M   'P 1'
#
loop_
_entity.id
_entity.type
_entity.pdbx_description
1 polymer ?
#
loop_
_entity_poly.entity_id
_entity_poly.type
_entity_poly.pdbx_seq_one_letter_code
_entity_poly.pdbx_strand_id
1 'polypeptide(L)'
;MKKILLITCALLSSNSFALDLAKYPIELTSGDGVNVVIATTTDKRQALIKVTGINHEIDGITFLTDFKPHGSNNAFKYTYDGSERSLVSVDQGYSCCSYTLYIPDTRDGIYLAKKETPNPILVADLKAQYEQQKSKGLQAKLANFNREKHLSYQQGKITAVNSEIEKQCGVKIQTDVDWEIIDDKILQKYAVGSFCAQVANEMASMCKNDQSFKNDIAHINNIECQFADQLKLRQNDTTLTFKTAPKAPNQRQFIDAYLRNL
;
A
#
# COMPACT_ATOMS: atom_id res chain seq x y z
N MET A 1 -20.01 44.56 40.86
CA MET A 1 -18.88 44.53 39.90
C MET A 1 -19.21 43.51 38.81
N LYS A 2 -19.62 43.97 37.61
CA LYS A 2 -19.94 43.12 36.45
C LYS A 2 -18.63 42.67 35.79
N LYS A 3 -18.34 41.36 35.80
CA LYS A 3 -17.23 40.79 35.02
C LYS A 3 -17.76 40.47 33.63
N ILE A 4 -17.35 41.27 32.64
CA ILE A 4 -17.56 41.00 31.22
C ILE A 4 -16.52 39.96 30.81
N LEU A 5 -16.95 38.75 30.46
CA LEU A 5 -16.10 37.76 29.81
C LEU A 5 -16.07 38.08 28.31
N LEU A 6 -14.92 38.56 27.82
CA LEU A 6 -14.61 38.72 26.41
C LEU A 6 -14.27 37.34 25.83
N ILE A 7 -15.13 36.82 24.95
CA ILE A 7 -14.86 35.64 24.14
C ILE A 7 -14.08 36.12 22.89
N THR A 8 -12.77 35.93 22.88
CA THR A 8 -11.93 36.10 21.70
C THR A 8 -12.16 34.95 20.73
N CYS A 9 -12.96 35.22 19.68
CA CYS A 9 -13.12 34.32 18.55
C CYS A 9 -11.87 34.44 17.65
N ALA A 10 -10.91 33.53 17.81
CA ALA A 10 -9.77 33.41 16.90
C ALA A 10 -10.26 32.79 15.59
N LEU A 11 -10.56 33.64 14.60
CA LEU A 11 -10.75 33.22 13.22
C LEU A 11 -9.43 32.61 12.72
N LEU A 12 -9.36 31.28 12.67
CA LEU A 12 -8.33 30.56 11.92
C LEU A 12 -8.55 30.87 10.44
N SER A 13 -7.89 31.90 9.94
CA SER A 13 -7.76 32.18 8.52
C SER A 13 -6.95 31.05 7.89
N SER A 14 -7.66 30.05 7.37
CA SER A 14 -7.10 29.07 6.45
C SER A 14 -6.68 29.81 5.19
N ASN A 15 -5.37 30.04 5.03
CA ASN A 15 -4.82 30.53 3.77
C ASN A 15 -5.14 29.49 2.69
N SER A 16 -6.21 29.73 1.94
CA SER A 16 -6.50 29.03 0.70
C SER A 16 -5.48 29.51 -0.32
N PHE A 17 -4.30 28.86 -0.34
CA PHE A 17 -3.36 29.04 -1.44
C PHE A 17 -4.05 28.51 -2.69
N ALA A 18 -4.46 29.41 -3.57
CA ALA A 18 -5.00 29.02 -4.86
C ALA A 18 -3.91 28.27 -5.64
N LEU A 19 -4.22 27.06 -6.10
CA LEU A 19 -3.31 26.29 -6.96
C LEU A 19 -3.03 27.08 -8.24
N ASP A 20 -1.78 27.51 -8.40
CA ASP A 20 -1.26 28.14 -9.61
C ASP A 20 -0.72 27.07 -10.55
N LEU A 21 -1.43 26.82 -11.65
CA LEU A 21 -1.20 25.70 -12.55
C LEU A 21 -0.56 26.17 -13.85
N ALA A 22 0.38 25.38 -14.38
CA ALA A 22 0.96 25.60 -15.69
C ALA A 22 -0.13 25.59 -16.78
N LYS A 23 0.06 26.40 -17.82
CA LYS A 23 -0.92 26.60 -18.90
C LYS A 23 -1.27 25.32 -19.68
N TYR A 24 -0.29 24.44 -19.87
CA TYR A 24 -0.45 23.22 -20.66
C TYR A 24 -0.34 21.99 -19.78
N PRO A 25 -1.33 21.08 -19.83
CA PRO A 25 -1.25 19.81 -19.11
C PRO A 25 -0.32 18.83 -19.84
N ILE A 26 0.05 17.76 -19.16
CA ILE A 26 0.56 16.55 -19.79
C ILE A 26 -0.63 15.60 -19.97
N GLU A 27 -0.99 15.32 -21.22
CA GLU A 27 -2.00 14.32 -21.57
C GLU A 27 -1.29 13.01 -21.92
N LEU A 28 -1.74 11.93 -21.29
CA LEU A 28 -1.18 10.60 -21.42
C LEU A 28 -2.30 9.59 -21.72
N THR A 29 -2.00 8.58 -22.52
CA THR A 29 -2.96 7.53 -22.89
C THR A 29 -2.28 6.17 -23.02
N SER A 30 -3.02 5.08 -22.77
CA SER A 30 -2.59 3.70 -23.08
C SER A 30 -3.31 3.17 -24.33
N GLY A 31 -2.78 2.09 -24.91
CA GLY A 31 -3.45 1.38 -26.01
C GLY A 31 -4.82 0.80 -25.63
N ASP A 32 -5.06 0.56 -24.34
CA ASP A 32 -6.28 -0.04 -23.79
C ASP A 32 -7.33 1.01 -23.38
N GLY A 33 -7.15 2.28 -23.76
CA GLY A 33 -8.13 3.34 -23.52
C GLY A 33 -8.06 4.00 -22.14
N VAL A 34 -7.00 3.75 -21.37
CA VAL A 34 -6.73 4.47 -20.12
C VAL A 34 -6.19 5.86 -20.45
N ASN A 35 -6.70 6.90 -19.80
CA ASN A 35 -6.25 8.27 -20.00
C ASN A 35 -5.85 8.91 -18.67
N VAL A 36 -4.77 9.68 -18.69
CA VAL A 36 -4.30 10.45 -17.54
C VAL A 36 -4.01 11.88 -17.97
N VAL A 37 -4.54 12.84 -17.23
CA VAL A 37 -4.27 14.27 -17.44
C VAL A 37 -3.57 14.82 -16.20
N ILE A 38 -2.42 15.45 -16.39
CA ILE A 38 -1.58 16.01 -15.32
C ILE A 38 -1.45 17.52 -15.53
N ALA A 39 -2.06 18.32 -14.66
CA ALA A 39 -1.86 19.76 -14.59
C ALA A 39 -0.88 20.08 -13.46
N THR A 40 0.38 20.33 -13.81
CA THR A 40 1.44 20.66 -12.85
C THR A 40 1.28 22.07 -12.30
N THR A 41 1.69 22.29 -11.05
CA THR A 41 1.85 23.63 -10.51
C THR A 41 3.01 24.36 -11.20
N THR A 42 2.97 25.68 -11.23
CA THR A 42 4.02 26.50 -11.86
C THR A 42 5.40 26.29 -11.23
N ASP A 43 5.44 25.97 -9.93
CA ASP A 43 6.66 25.60 -9.21
C ASP A 43 7.11 24.13 -9.40
N LYS A 44 6.31 23.34 -10.13
CA LYS A 44 6.53 21.91 -10.45
C LYS A 44 6.61 20.97 -9.24
N ARG A 45 6.13 21.39 -8.06
CA ARG A 45 6.15 20.57 -6.85
C ARG A 45 4.92 19.69 -6.69
N GLN A 46 3.81 20.09 -7.31
CA GLN A 46 2.54 19.37 -7.21
C GLN A 46 1.88 19.27 -8.58
N ALA A 47 0.85 18.42 -8.67
CA ALA A 47 -0.01 18.39 -9.84
C ALA A 47 -1.43 17.96 -9.46
N LEU A 48 -2.41 18.52 -10.17
CA LEU A 48 -3.73 17.90 -10.28
C LEU A 48 -3.66 16.78 -11.31
N ILE A 49 -4.06 15.58 -10.91
CA ILE A 49 -4.03 14.40 -11.78
C ILE A 49 -5.41 13.75 -11.79
N LYS A 50 -5.95 13.54 -12.98
CA LYS A 50 -7.17 12.78 -13.20
C LYS A 50 -6.85 11.54 -14.03
N VAL A 51 -7.35 10.40 -13.59
CA VAL A 51 -7.28 9.13 -14.31
C VAL A 51 -8.68 8.76 -14.77
N THR A 52 -8.83 8.29 -16.00
CA THR A 52 -10.11 7.83 -16.56
C THR A 52 -9.95 6.58 -17.41
N GLY A 53 -11.00 5.76 -17.49
CA GLY A 53 -11.00 4.54 -18.30
C GLY A 53 -10.46 3.33 -17.55
N ILE A 54 -10.54 3.34 -16.22
CA ILE A 54 -10.14 2.22 -15.37
C ILE A 54 -11.34 1.71 -14.57
N ASN A 55 -11.41 0.41 -14.30
CA ASN A 55 -12.45 -0.16 -13.44
C ASN A 55 -12.02 -0.12 -11.97
N HIS A 56 -11.93 1.08 -11.38
CA HIS A 56 -11.45 1.28 -10.02
C HIS A 56 -12.10 2.51 -9.36
N GLU A 57 -12.15 2.58 -8.03
CA GLU A 57 -12.79 3.68 -7.28
C GLU A 57 -12.13 5.06 -7.46
N ILE A 58 -10.94 5.11 -8.07
CA ILE A 58 -10.25 6.37 -8.39
C ILE A 58 -10.59 6.88 -9.79
N ASP A 59 -11.35 6.10 -10.58
CA ASP A 59 -11.75 6.48 -11.94
C ASP A 59 -12.57 7.78 -11.93
N GLY A 60 -12.12 8.76 -12.72
CA GLY A 60 -12.74 10.09 -12.79
C GLY A 60 -12.46 11.02 -11.60
N ILE A 61 -11.72 10.57 -10.57
CA ILE A 61 -11.34 11.41 -9.44
C ILE A 61 -10.07 12.20 -9.79
N THR A 62 -10.09 13.50 -9.49
CA THR A 62 -8.94 14.39 -9.64
C THR A 62 -8.24 14.52 -8.29
N PHE A 63 -6.98 14.10 -8.20
CA PHE A 63 -6.18 14.18 -6.98
C PHE A 63 -5.20 15.34 -7.06
N LEU A 64 -5.01 16.05 -5.94
CA LEU A 64 -3.79 16.84 -5.74
C LEU A 64 -2.68 15.87 -5.32
N THR A 65 -1.58 15.90 -6.04
CA THR A 65 -0.45 15.00 -5.86
C THR A 65 0.84 15.78 -5.63
N ASP A 66 1.75 15.21 -4.85
CA ASP A 66 3.10 15.76 -4.67
C ASP A 66 4.07 15.07 -5.61
N PHE A 67 4.91 15.85 -6.30
CA PHE A 67 6.00 15.32 -7.11
C PHE A 67 7.21 15.04 -6.22
N LYS A 68 7.48 13.76 -5.96
CA LYS A 68 8.48 13.31 -4.97
C LYS A 68 9.36 12.19 -5.55
N PRO A 69 10.57 12.00 -5.00
CA PRO A 69 11.40 10.84 -5.34
C PRO A 69 10.71 9.49 -5.09
N HIS A 70 10.98 8.54 -5.97
CA HIS A 70 10.49 7.16 -5.93
C HIS A 70 11.56 6.20 -6.50
N GLY A 71 12.44 5.70 -5.62
CA GLY A 71 13.58 4.90 -6.05
C GLY A 71 14.57 5.74 -6.85
N SER A 72 14.97 5.24 -8.03
CA SER A 72 15.79 6.00 -9.00
C SER A 72 14.99 7.05 -9.78
N ASN A 73 13.66 7.01 -9.69
CA ASN A 73 12.76 7.82 -10.52
C ASN A 73 12.02 8.85 -9.65
N ASN A 74 11.15 9.65 -10.27
CA ASN A 74 10.20 10.49 -9.54
C ASN A 74 8.79 9.95 -9.70
N ALA A 75 7.87 10.33 -8.82
CA ALA A 75 6.47 10.00 -8.95
C ALA A 75 5.59 11.13 -8.42
N PHE A 76 4.42 11.25 -9.03
CA PHE A 76 3.29 11.97 -8.45
C PHE A 76 2.62 11.08 -7.43
N LYS A 77 2.67 11.48 -6.16
CA LYS A 77 2.20 10.70 -5.03
C LYS A 77 0.96 11.31 -4.38
N TYR A 78 0.13 10.45 -3.84
CA TYR A 78 -1.10 10.80 -3.14
C TYR A 78 -1.36 9.84 -1.99
N THR A 79 -2.27 10.19 -1.09
CA THR A 79 -2.69 9.28 -0.02
C THR A 79 -3.92 8.49 -0.46
N TYR A 80 -3.83 7.18 -0.33
CA TYR A 80 -4.92 6.25 -0.58
C TYR A 80 -4.86 5.11 0.44
N ASP A 81 -6.00 4.80 1.04
CA ASP A 81 -6.14 3.73 2.05
C ASP A 81 -5.07 3.86 3.15
N GLY A 82 -4.96 5.04 3.75
CA GLY A 82 -4.03 5.37 4.84
C GLY A 82 -2.56 5.49 4.47
N SER A 83 -2.16 5.24 3.22
CA SER A 83 -0.75 5.17 2.82
C SER A 83 -0.41 6.11 1.66
N GLU A 84 0.80 6.65 1.64
CA GLU A 84 1.31 7.37 0.47
C GLU A 84 1.61 6.36 -0.66
N ARG A 85 1.00 6.57 -1.82
CA ARG A 85 1.13 5.73 -3.02
C ARG A 85 1.63 6.57 -4.19
N SER A 86 2.37 5.94 -5.10
CA SER A 86 2.68 6.51 -6.40
C SER A 86 1.46 6.34 -7.31
N LEU A 87 0.91 7.43 -7.84
CA LEU A 87 -0.14 7.36 -8.86
C LEU A 87 0.48 7.24 -10.25
N VAL A 88 1.43 8.15 -10.58
CA VAL A 88 2.15 8.13 -11.84
C VAL A 88 3.64 8.26 -11.56
N SER A 89 4.42 7.26 -11.95
CA SER A 89 5.88 7.38 -11.99
C SER A 89 6.34 8.08 -13.27
N VAL A 90 7.45 8.79 -13.17
CA VAL A 90 8.09 9.54 -14.25
C VAL A 90 9.55 9.14 -14.29
N ASP A 91 9.95 8.49 -15.38
CA ASP A 91 11.35 8.17 -15.66
C ASP A 91 11.94 9.19 -16.65
N GLN A 92 13.16 9.64 -16.36
CA GLN A 92 13.88 10.60 -17.19
C GLN A 92 14.85 9.85 -18.11
N GLY A 93 14.37 9.49 -19.30
CA GLY A 93 15.19 8.94 -20.38
C GLY A 93 15.85 10.01 -21.27
N TYR A 94 16.71 9.55 -22.18
CA TYR A 94 17.52 10.39 -23.09
C TYR A 94 16.71 11.34 -24.00
N SER A 95 15.45 11.00 -24.31
CA SER A 95 14.52 11.82 -25.10
C SER A 95 13.37 12.42 -24.27
N CYS A 96 13.41 12.31 -22.93
CA CYS A 96 12.27 12.52 -22.02
C CYS A 96 11.04 11.64 -22.38
N CYS A 97 10.00 11.56 -21.57
CA CYS A 97 10.02 10.97 -20.25
C CYS A 97 9.00 9.81 -20.33
N SER A 98 9.23 8.65 -19.69
CA SER A 98 8.22 7.58 -19.69
C SER A 98 7.32 7.69 -18.47
N TYR A 99 6.03 7.42 -18.65
CA TYR A 99 5.03 7.52 -17.61
C TYR A 99 4.39 6.16 -17.38
N THR A 100 4.32 5.75 -16.11
CA THR A 100 3.65 4.51 -15.72
C THR A 100 2.63 4.81 -14.64
N LEU A 101 1.36 4.51 -14.91
CA LEU A 101 0.26 4.60 -13.95
C LEU A 101 0.23 3.35 -13.07
N TYR A 102 0.04 3.55 -11.78
CA TYR A 102 -0.23 2.48 -10.81
C TYR A 102 -1.61 2.67 -10.23
N ILE A 103 -2.47 1.67 -10.42
CA ILE A 103 -3.79 1.62 -9.80
C ILE A 103 -3.62 0.95 -8.42
N PRO A 104 -4.27 1.44 -7.36
CA PRO A 104 -4.25 0.74 -6.09
C PRO A 104 -4.74 -0.69 -6.21
N ASP A 105 -4.26 -1.54 -5.30
CA ASP A 105 -4.63 -2.95 -5.19
C ASP A 105 -4.32 -3.81 -6.44
N THR A 106 -3.73 -3.24 -7.50
CA THR A 106 -3.16 -3.96 -8.64
C THR A 106 -1.65 -4.09 -8.53
N ARG A 107 -1.08 -5.05 -9.26
CA ARG A 107 0.37 -5.30 -9.28
C ARG A 107 1.06 -4.66 -10.47
N ASP A 108 0.36 -4.60 -11.60
CA ASP A 108 0.96 -4.22 -12.87
C ASP A 108 0.81 -2.71 -13.12
N GLY A 109 1.91 -2.11 -13.57
CA GLY A 109 1.92 -0.73 -14.03
C GLY A 109 1.41 -0.64 -15.47
N ILE A 110 0.65 0.43 -15.75
CA ILE A 110 0.13 0.72 -17.10
C ILE A 110 1.04 1.76 -17.74
N TYR A 111 1.73 1.38 -18.80
CA TYR A 111 2.56 2.31 -19.58
C TYR A 111 1.68 3.30 -20.34
N LEU A 112 2.07 4.57 -20.28
CA LEU A 112 1.34 5.65 -20.93
C LEU A 112 2.22 6.39 -21.93
N ALA A 113 1.67 6.64 -23.11
CA ALA A 113 2.25 7.48 -24.13
C ALA A 113 1.77 8.92 -23.99
N LYS A 114 2.67 9.88 -24.17
CA LYS A 114 2.33 11.30 -24.16
C LYS A 114 1.70 11.69 -25.49
N LYS A 115 0.61 12.44 -25.43
CA LYS A 115 -0.02 13.07 -26.60
C LYS A 115 0.80 14.28 -27.06
N GLU A 116 0.94 14.44 -28.39
CA GLU A 116 1.76 15.52 -28.97
C GLU A 116 1.18 16.92 -28.74
N THR A 117 -0.14 17.06 -28.86
CA THR A 117 -0.83 18.34 -28.80
C THR A 117 -1.75 18.40 -27.58
N PRO A 118 -1.30 18.99 -26.46
CA PRO A 118 -2.10 19.11 -25.26
C PRO A 118 -3.15 20.24 -25.38
N ASN A 119 -4.33 20.01 -24.81
CA ASN A 119 -5.44 20.96 -24.76
C ASN A 119 -5.39 21.77 -23.45
N PRO A 120 -5.10 23.08 -23.51
CA PRO A 120 -5.01 23.92 -22.30
C PRO A 120 -6.34 24.07 -21.54
N ILE A 121 -7.50 23.83 -22.20
CA ILE A 121 -8.82 23.91 -21.56
C ILE A 121 -8.94 22.90 -20.40
N LEU A 122 -8.26 21.75 -20.51
CA LEU A 122 -8.31 20.70 -19.49
C LEU A 122 -7.76 21.16 -18.13
N VAL A 123 -6.85 22.15 -18.09
CA VAL A 123 -6.31 22.66 -16.82
C VAL A 123 -7.41 23.30 -15.96
N ALA A 124 -8.26 24.11 -16.59
CA ALA A 124 -9.37 24.77 -15.91
C ALA A 124 -10.43 23.75 -15.46
N ASP A 125 -10.72 22.77 -16.31
CA ASP A 125 -11.64 21.66 -16.01
C ASP A 125 -11.15 20.81 -14.82
N LEU A 126 -9.88 20.39 -14.82
CA LEU A 126 -9.27 19.64 -13.71
C LEU A 126 -9.37 20.41 -12.39
N LYS A 127 -9.07 21.72 -12.42
CA LYS A 127 -9.16 22.57 -11.23
C LYS A 127 -10.59 22.64 -10.70
N ALA A 128 -11.58 22.85 -11.58
CA ALA A 128 -12.98 22.91 -11.19
C ALA A 128 -13.48 21.57 -10.60
N GLN A 129 -13.12 20.45 -11.23
CA GLN A 129 -13.47 19.11 -10.74
C GLN A 129 -12.81 18.83 -9.39
N TYR A 130 -11.53 19.15 -9.22
CA TYR A 130 -10.83 18.99 -7.95
C TYR A 130 -11.54 19.75 -6.83
N GLU A 131 -11.85 21.04 -7.00
CA GLU A 131 -12.52 21.84 -5.97
C GLU A 131 -13.93 21.30 -5.65
N GLN A 132 -14.69 20.89 -6.69
CA GLN A 132 -16.00 20.28 -6.49
C GLN A 132 -15.91 18.95 -5.71
N GLN A 133 -14.98 18.07 -6.07
CA GLN A 133 -14.79 16.78 -5.42
C GLN A 133 -14.25 16.94 -3.99
N LYS A 134 -13.35 17.91 -3.79
CA LYS A 134 -12.80 18.28 -2.49
C LYS A 134 -13.88 18.78 -1.53
N SER A 135 -14.81 19.62 -2.00
CA SER A 135 -15.94 20.07 -1.16
C SER A 135 -16.89 18.92 -0.77
N LYS A 136 -16.92 17.83 -1.56
CA LYS A 136 -17.64 16.58 -1.24
C LYS A 136 -16.80 15.61 -0.39
N GLY A 137 -15.54 15.93 -0.08
CA GLY A 137 -14.65 15.09 0.72
C GLY A 137 -14.23 13.78 0.05
N LEU A 138 -14.31 13.66 -1.29
CA LEU A 138 -14.07 12.38 -1.97
C LEU A 138 -12.63 11.88 -1.77
N GLN A 139 -11.63 12.75 -1.94
CA GLN A 139 -10.23 12.40 -1.76
C GLN A 139 -9.93 12.05 -0.31
N ALA A 140 -10.55 12.76 0.65
CA ALA A 140 -10.40 12.45 2.08
C ALA A 140 -10.99 11.06 2.41
N LYS A 141 -12.14 10.72 1.83
CA LYS A 141 -12.74 9.39 1.98
C LYS A 141 -11.83 8.28 1.44
N LEU A 142 -11.24 8.46 0.25
CA LEU A 142 -10.32 7.50 -0.35
C LEU A 142 -8.97 7.42 0.38
N ALA A 143 -8.56 8.51 1.04
CA ALA A 143 -7.34 8.54 1.85
C ALA A 143 -7.50 7.84 3.21
N ASN A 144 -8.73 7.67 3.71
CA ASN A 144 -8.97 7.04 5.00
C ASN A 144 -8.58 5.56 4.97
N PHE A 145 -7.88 5.13 6.01
CA PHE A 145 -7.45 3.75 6.17
C PHE A 145 -8.64 2.82 6.45
N ASN A 146 -8.79 1.78 5.64
CA ASN A 146 -9.78 0.74 5.83
C ASN A 146 -9.15 -0.45 6.55
N ARG A 147 -9.16 -0.39 7.90
CA ARG A 147 -8.59 -1.44 8.76
C ARG A 147 -9.16 -2.82 8.45
N GLU A 148 -10.48 -2.94 8.30
CA GLU A 148 -11.14 -4.24 8.07
C GLU A 148 -10.69 -4.88 6.75
N LYS A 149 -10.62 -4.10 5.66
CA LYS A 149 -10.09 -4.54 4.37
C LYS A 149 -8.66 -5.04 4.50
N HIS A 150 -7.81 -4.27 5.20
CA HIS A 150 -6.42 -4.65 5.44
C HIS A 150 -6.30 -5.94 6.25
N LEU A 151 -7.02 -6.08 7.36
CA LEU A 151 -7.01 -7.28 8.19
C LEU A 151 -7.49 -8.51 7.40
N SER A 152 -8.59 -8.38 6.64
CA SER A 152 -9.09 -9.46 5.79
C SER A 152 -8.06 -9.92 4.76
N TYR A 153 -7.38 -8.97 4.10
CA TYR A 153 -6.31 -9.28 3.16
C TYR A 153 -5.14 -10.01 3.84
N GLN A 154 -4.68 -9.53 5.00
CA GLN A 154 -3.57 -10.15 5.73
C GLN A 154 -3.94 -11.57 6.23
N GLN A 155 -5.14 -11.74 6.78
CA GLN A 155 -5.65 -13.05 7.21
C GLN A 155 -5.75 -14.02 6.03
N GLY A 156 -6.20 -13.54 4.86
CA GLY A 156 -6.25 -14.36 3.64
C GLY A 156 -4.87 -14.90 3.23
N LYS A 157 -3.79 -14.13 3.44
CA LYS A 157 -2.42 -14.61 3.19
C LYS A 157 -2.02 -15.74 4.13
N ILE A 158 -2.40 -15.63 5.40
CA ILE A 158 -2.11 -16.65 6.41
C ILE A 158 -2.90 -17.93 6.09
N THR A 159 -4.21 -17.80 5.86
CA THR A 159 -5.08 -18.93 5.54
C THR A 159 -4.59 -19.69 4.30
N ALA A 160 -4.18 -18.98 3.25
CA ALA A 160 -3.65 -19.60 2.03
C ALA A 160 -2.43 -20.49 2.30
N VAL A 161 -1.54 -20.08 3.20
CA VAL A 161 -0.33 -20.85 3.55
C VAL A 161 -0.64 -22.00 4.49
N ASN A 162 -1.56 -21.82 5.45
CA ASN A 162 -2.05 -22.92 6.29
C ASN A 162 -2.63 -24.06 5.41
N SER A 163 -3.41 -23.70 4.38
CA SER A 163 -3.90 -24.68 3.39
C SER A 163 -2.79 -25.32 2.56
N GLU A 164 -1.73 -24.58 2.25
CA GLU A 164 -0.58 -25.14 1.52
C GLU A 164 0.22 -26.14 2.38
N ILE A 165 0.36 -25.91 3.70
CA ILE A 165 0.92 -26.92 4.61
C ILE A 165 0.07 -28.18 4.59
N GLU A 166 -1.24 -28.06 4.78
CA GLU A 166 -2.13 -29.23 4.78
C GLU A 166 -1.99 -30.04 3.49
N LYS A 167 -1.90 -29.34 2.36
CA LYS A 167 -1.68 -29.96 1.05
C LYS A 167 -0.31 -30.62 0.90
N GLN A 168 0.77 -29.99 1.34
CA GLN A 168 2.15 -30.49 1.12
C GLN A 168 2.59 -31.53 2.16
N CYS A 169 2.16 -31.35 3.41
CA CYS A 169 2.58 -32.13 4.57
C CYS A 169 1.51 -33.13 5.05
N GLY A 170 0.23 -32.90 4.72
CA GLY A 170 -0.88 -33.71 5.23
C GLY A 170 -1.23 -33.44 6.70
N VAL A 171 -0.70 -32.37 7.30
CA VAL A 171 -0.96 -31.95 8.69
C VAL A 171 -1.68 -30.62 8.73
N LYS A 172 -2.58 -30.44 9.70
CA LYS A 172 -3.30 -29.18 9.90
C LYS A 172 -2.58 -28.33 10.94
N ILE A 173 -1.97 -27.25 10.46
CA ILE A 173 -1.33 -26.25 11.31
C ILE A 173 -2.01 -24.91 11.08
N GLN A 174 -2.48 -24.30 12.15
CA GLN A 174 -3.03 -22.95 12.12
C GLN A 174 -1.95 -21.94 12.47
N THR A 175 -2.12 -20.72 11.96
CA THR A 175 -1.24 -19.59 12.30
C THR A 175 -2.14 -18.49 12.81
N ASP A 176 -1.93 -18.10 14.06
CA ASP A 176 -2.71 -17.10 14.76
C ASP A 176 -1.94 -15.79 14.87
N VAL A 177 -2.66 -14.69 14.73
CA VAL A 177 -2.18 -13.33 14.97
C VAL A 177 -3.20 -12.64 15.85
N ASP A 178 -2.74 -12.08 16.97
CA ASP A 178 -3.57 -11.15 17.74
C ASP A 178 -3.67 -9.84 16.97
N TRP A 179 -4.76 -9.66 16.23
CA TRP A 179 -4.97 -8.46 15.42
C TRP A 179 -5.30 -7.23 16.25
N GLU A 180 -5.75 -7.37 17.51
CA GLU A 180 -6.12 -6.23 18.36
C GLU A 180 -4.89 -5.41 18.76
N ILE A 181 -3.75 -6.08 18.97
CA ILE A 181 -2.48 -5.42 19.31
C ILE A 181 -1.74 -4.83 18.11
N ILE A 182 -2.17 -5.13 16.88
CA ILE A 182 -1.56 -4.59 15.66
C ILE A 182 -2.20 -3.25 15.31
N ASP A 183 -1.45 -2.16 15.48
CA ASP A 183 -1.94 -0.83 15.12
C ASP A 183 -2.04 -0.61 13.59
N ASP A 184 -2.81 0.41 13.20
CA ASP A 184 -3.01 0.77 11.79
C ASP A 184 -1.70 1.19 11.09
N LYS A 185 -0.73 1.77 11.82
CA LYS A 185 0.55 2.20 11.24
C LYS A 185 1.39 0.99 10.84
N ILE A 186 1.34 -0.09 11.62
CA ILE A 186 1.97 -1.37 11.28
C ILE A 186 1.30 -1.95 10.04
N LEU A 187 -0.04 -1.97 9.96
CA LEU A 187 -0.78 -2.51 8.81
C LEU A 187 -0.58 -1.69 7.52
N GLN A 188 -0.38 -0.38 7.63
CA GLN A 188 -0.07 0.50 6.50
C GLN A 188 1.36 0.26 5.97
N LYS A 189 2.28 -0.08 6.86
CA LYS A 189 3.71 -0.17 6.54
C LYS A 189 4.17 -1.57 6.17
N TYR A 190 3.61 -2.60 6.80
CA TYR A 190 4.11 -3.96 6.73
C TYR A 190 3.02 -4.94 6.27
N ALA A 191 3.41 -5.90 5.43
CA ALA A 191 2.56 -7.02 5.07
C ALA A 191 2.54 -8.05 6.21
N VAL A 192 1.85 -7.72 7.30
CA VAL A 192 1.81 -8.50 8.56
C VAL A 192 1.53 -9.98 8.33
N GLY A 193 0.51 -10.30 7.53
CA GLY A 193 0.15 -11.68 7.20
C GLY A 193 1.26 -12.41 6.45
N SER A 194 2.01 -11.73 5.57
CA SER A 194 3.16 -12.34 4.89
C SER A 194 4.34 -12.60 5.82
N PHE A 195 4.60 -11.73 6.80
CA PHE A 195 5.61 -12.00 7.83
C PHE A 195 5.18 -13.16 8.74
N CYS A 196 3.93 -13.16 9.20
CA CYS A 196 3.43 -14.20 10.09
C CYS A 196 3.30 -15.57 9.42
N ALA A 197 3.03 -15.60 8.12
CA ALA A 197 2.99 -16.85 7.36
C ALA A 197 4.38 -17.44 7.04
N GLN A 198 5.50 -16.83 7.45
CA GLN A 198 6.84 -17.32 7.05
C GLN A 198 7.16 -18.71 7.58
N VAL A 199 6.91 -18.98 8.88
CA VAL A 199 7.15 -20.30 9.47
C VAL A 199 6.36 -21.37 8.73
N ALA A 200 5.09 -21.08 8.49
CA ALA A 200 4.19 -21.96 7.79
C ALA A 200 4.63 -22.23 6.33
N ASN A 201 5.10 -21.20 5.63
CA ASN A 201 5.64 -21.33 4.27
C ASN A 201 6.89 -22.20 4.22
N GLU A 202 7.81 -22.05 5.17
CA GLU A 202 9.01 -22.89 5.21
C GLU A 202 8.67 -24.34 5.51
N MET A 203 7.73 -24.61 6.42
CA MET A 203 7.24 -25.98 6.67
C MET A 203 6.67 -26.62 5.39
N ALA A 204 5.78 -25.92 4.69
CA ALA A 204 5.21 -26.40 3.44
C ALA A 204 6.30 -26.66 2.37
N SER A 205 7.28 -25.75 2.27
CA SER A 205 8.43 -25.91 1.37
C SER A 205 9.30 -27.10 1.75
N MET A 206 9.49 -27.37 3.04
CA MET A 206 10.26 -28.51 3.53
C MET A 206 9.57 -29.82 3.20
N CYS A 207 8.26 -29.97 3.47
CA CYS A 207 7.52 -31.18 3.09
C CYS A 207 7.49 -31.43 1.58
N LYS A 208 7.41 -30.35 0.79
CA LYS A 208 7.49 -30.44 -0.67
C LYS A 208 8.82 -31.03 -1.14
N ASN A 209 9.91 -30.71 -0.44
CA ASN A 209 11.26 -31.15 -0.79
C ASN A 209 11.62 -32.51 -0.15
N ASP A 210 11.09 -32.78 1.05
CA ASP A 210 11.31 -34.00 1.83
C ASP A 210 10.02 -34.37 2.58
N GLN A 211 9.35 -35.41 2.09
CA GLN A 211 8.09 -35.89 2.66
C GLN A 211 8.24 -36.51 4.05
N SER A 212 9.46 -36.83 4.51
CA SER A 212 9.68 -37.34 5.86
C SER A 212 9.54 -36.25 6.94
N PHE A 213 9.78 -34.99 6.57
CA PHE A 213 9.69 -33.83 7.47
C PHE A 213 8.32 -33.67 8.14
N LYS A 214 7.24 -34.18 7.52
CA LYS A 214 5.91 -34.16 8.12
C LYS A 214 5.86 -34.86 9.49
N ASN A 215 6.73 -35.84 9.73
CA ASN A 215 6.81 -36.56 11.00
C ASN A 215 7.39 -35.65 12.09
N ASP A 216 8.37 -34.81 11.75
CA ASP A 216 9.04 -33.90 12.67
C ASP A 216 8.06 -32.81 13.15
N ILE A 217 7.10 -32.41 12.31
CA ILE A 217 6.11 -31.39 12.65
C ILE A 217 4.72 -31.95 13.03
N ALA A 218 4.54 -33.27 13.07
CA ALA A 218 3.22 -33.89 13.28
C ALA A 218 2.58 -33.56 14.64
N HIS A 219 3.40 -33.22 15.63
CA HIS A 219 2.96 -32.83 16.97
C HIS A 219 2.61 -31.34 17.07
N ILE A 220 2.92 -30.54 16.04
CA ILE A 220 2.65 -29.11 15.99
C ILE A 220 1.28 -28.89 15.36
N ASN A 221 0.43 -28.09 16.00
CA ASN A 221 -0.89 -27.74 15.49
C ASN A 221 -1.12 -26.22 15.39
N ASN A 222 -0.28 -25.41 16.04
CA ASN A 222 -0.41 -23.95 16.03
C ASN A 222 0.93 -23.21 15.88
N ILE A 223 0.85 -22.06 15.22
CA ILE A 223 1.91 -21.06 15.13
C ILE A 223 1.34 -19.74 15.64
N GLU A 224 1.83 -19.25 16.76
CA GLU A 224 1.48 -17.93 17.28
C GLU A 224 2.47 -16.90 16.75
N CYS A 225 2.01 -15.98 15.90
CA CYS A 225 2.85 -14.91 15.39
C CYS A 225 2.69 -13.60 16.18
N GLN A 226 3.83 -12.97 16.47
CA GLN A 226 3.89 -11.65 17.12
C GLN A 226 4.86 -10.73 16.38
N PHE A 227 4.45 -9.47 16.17
CA PHE A 227 5.34 -8.43 15.68
C PHE A 227 6.21 -7.90 16.83
N ALA A 228 7.53 -7.97 16.69
CA ALA A 228 8.48 -7.57 17.72
C ALA A 228 9.73 -6.92 17.12
N ASP A 229 10.62 -6.43 17.99
CA ASP A 229 11.90 -5.85 17.59
C ASP A 229 13.00 -6.89 17.37
N GLN A 230 12.78 -8.13 17.81
CA GLN A 230 13.75 -9.22 17.72
C GLN A 230 13.11 -10.48 17.19
N LEU A 231 13.81 -11.10 16.23
CA LEU A 231 13.44 -12.39 15.66
C LEU A 231 13.65 -13.50 16.70
N LYS A 232 12.58 -14.24 17.02
CA LYS A 232 12.64 -15.42 17.90
C LYS A 232 11.66 -16.48 17.41
N LEU A 233 12.05 -17.74 17.50
CA LEU A 233 11.19 -18.89 17.29
C LEU A 233 11.42 -19.85 18.44
N ARG A 234 10.33 -20.29 19.05
CA ARG A 234 10.36 -21.23 20.18
C ARG A 234 9.18 -22.15 20.09
N GLN A 235 9.39 -23.39 20.52
CA GLN A 235 8.34 -24.36 20.68
C GLN A 235 7.98 -24.50 22.16
N ASN A 236 6.68 -24.52 22.44
CA ASN A 236 6.11 -24.96 23.70
C ASN A 236 5.02 -25.98 23.37
N ASP A 237 5.23 -27.24 23.76
CA ASP A 237 4.34 -28.36 23.44
C ASP A 237 4.01 -28.43 21.94
N THR A 238 2.74 -28.20 21.57
CA THR A 238 2.24 -28.28 20.19
C THR A 238 2.25 -26.92 19.46
N THR A 239 2.77 -25.86 20.10
CA THR A 239 2.70 -24.49 19.60
C THR A 239 4.09 -23.93 19.32
N LEU A 240 4.26 -23.34 18.13
CA LEU A 240 5.42 -22.51 17.79
C LEU A 240 5.10 -21.04 17.99
N THR A 241 5.76 -20.38 18.93
CA THR A 241 5.70 -18.93 19.07
C THR A 241 6.77 -18.29 18.18
N PHE A 242 6.33 -17.58 17.15
CA PHE A 242 7.18 -16.84 16.22
C PHE A 242 7.07 -15.33 16.45
N LYS A 243 8.16 -14.72 16.91
CA LYS A 243 8.32 -13.27 16.95
C LYS A 243 9.00 -12.83 15.66
N THR A 244 8.25 -12.23 14.74
CA THR A 244 8.81 -11.63 13.53
C THR A 244 9.37 -10.25 13.82
N ALA A 245 10.45 -9.88 13.13
CA ALA A 245 11.06 -8.56 13.23
C ALA A 245 11.28 -8.02 11.82
N PRO A 246 10.44 -7.11 11.29
CA PRO A 246 10.48 -6.68 9.88
C PRO A 246 11.81 -6.08 9.42
N LYS A 247 12.65 -5.61 10.36
CA LYS A 247 13.98 -5.05 10.08
C LYS A 247 15.11 -6.08 10.20
N ALA A 248 14.84 -7.27 10.70
CA ALA A 248 15.85 -8.31 10.83
C ALA A 248 16.15 -8.92 9.45
N PRO A 249 17.43 -9.04 9.06
CA PRO A 249 17.82 -9.73 7.84
C PRO A 249 17.62 -11.24 7.99
N ASN A 250 17.57 -11.95 6.87
CA ASN A 250 17.67 -13.42 6.81
C ASN A 250 16.65 -14.20 7.66
N GLN A 251 15.42 -13.66 7.83
CA GLN A 251 14.38 -14.32 8.64
C GLN A 251 14.07 -15.74 8.16
N ARG A 252 14.06 -15.93 6.84
CA ARG A 252 13.88 -17.24 6.21
C ARG A 252 14.94 -18.25 6.66
N GLN A 253 16.22 -17.88 6.60
CA GLN A 253 17.32 -18.76 6.99
C GLN A 253 17.27 -19.08 8.49
N PHE A 254 16.88 -18.12 9.33
CA PHE A 254 16.68 -18.36 10.75
C PHE A 254 15.57 -19.40 11.01
N ILE A 255 14.44 -19.28 10.31
CA ILE A 255 13.33 -20.23 10.41
C ILE A 255 13.76 -21.61 9.91
N ASP A 256 14.35 -21.70 8.71
CA ASP A 256 14.81 -22.97 8.13
C ASP A 256 15.80 -23.69 9.05
N ALA A 257 16.78 -22.96 9.61
CA ALA A 257 17.73 -23.52 10.55
C ALA A 257 17.06 -24.08 11.81
N TYR A 258 16.06 -23.38 12.37
CA TYR A 258 15.32 -23.89 13.53
C TYR A 258 14.54 -25.16 13.19
N LEU A 259 13.77 -25.14 12.09
CA LEU A 259 12.91 -26.25 11.69
C LEU A 259 13.68 -27.54 11.39
N ARG A 260 14.90 -27.44 10.85
CA ARG A 260 15.78 -28.62 10.62
C ARG A 260 16.30 -29.29 11.90
N ASN A 261 16.16 -28.62 13.04
CA ASN A 261 16.64 -29.10 14.33
C ASN A 261 15.49 -29.34 15.32
N LEU A 262 14.26 -29.50 14.81
CA LEU A 262 13.10 -29.93 15.59
C LEU A 262 13.24 -31.38 16.07
#